data_AF-A0A2D3VVR9-F1
#
_entry.id   AF-A0A2D3VVR9-F1
#
_cell.length_a   1.000
_cell.length_b   1.000
_cell.length_c   1.000
_cell.angle_alpha   90.00
_cell.angle_beta   90.00
_cell.angle_gamma   90.00
#
_symmetry.space_group_name_H-M   'P 1'
#
loop_
_entity.id
_entity.type
_entity.pdbx_description
1 polymer ?
#
loop_
_entity_poly.entity_id
_entity_poly.type
_entity_poly.pdbx_seq_one_letter_code
_entity_poly.pdbx_strand_id
1 'polypeptide(L)'
;MSKIFFLLALLISNLLGCATCQLMVPTAEIKLSFGMKENRLCTIHAQWSFSDIYTSEITTQFDKNTNQILDASELQAILKIKKEYLLPKNMLTQIKYSHKKNEQPITPTYDNFKLEILNRQMVLSYDMQLSIDLTDQDLLGFLFEDDESFFSFVINEIEIPKIELHYQQNIYLFSATLLFSAAPLTQIEEIKPQTPIQTNETNTTLLETSMAKIKNLFNEIKEDSNPYAYALLLLFAYLYGVIHAMGPGHGKTLVASYFLSNDRSYHKALFISLMIGIVHTFSAFLLTFVIYFLVETFLAQFMDDTFFISTKITALLIIGIALYLFYKKYKVYKTLKNKPAFTFSTSPHVSACGCGSCKLEKNSTDVALIISAGIIPCPGTITLFLFSFSLGLYTVGFLSAFVMSLGMSTIIFVSALLSSMFRKKTSQTNTKLQQTLEYAALVIILLLGIVLLF
;
A
#
# COMPACT_ATOMS: atom_id res chain seq x y z
N MET A 1 34.67 1.50 -3.92
CA MET A 1 33.51 0.60 -3.70
C MET A 1 32.75 0.88 -2.41
N SER A 2 33.40 1.13 -1.26
CA SER A 2 32.72 1.36 0.04
C SER A 2 31.78 2.60 0.05
N LYS A 3 32.17 3.74 -0.53
CA LYS A 3 31.35 4.97 -0.53
C LYS A 3 30.05 4.86 -1.36
N ILE A 4 30.08 4.12 -2.48
CA ILE A 4 28.91 3.91 -3.36
C ILE A 4 27.89 2.99 -2.69
N PHE A 5 28.35 1.97 -1.96
CA PHE A 5 27.47 1.07 -1.22
C PHE A 5 26.77 1.77 -0.06
N PHE A 6 27.48 2.66 0.64
CA PHE A 6 26.90 3.47 1.71
C PHE A 6 25.88 4.49 1.18
N LEU A 7 26.18 5.14 0.05
CA LEU A 7 25.25 6.04 -0.65
C LEU A 7 24.00 5.29 -1.16
N LEU A 8 24.17 4.08 -1.70
CA LEU A 8 23.04 3.26 -2.18
C LEU A 8 22.17 2.77 -1.00
N ALA A 9 22.78 2.40 0.13
CA ALA A 9 22.05 2.01 1.34
C ALA A 9 21.27 3.18 1.97
N LEU A 10 21.84 4.39 1.97
CA LEU A 10 21.18 5.64 2.40
C LEU A 10 20.06 6.06 1.45
N LEU A 11 20.22 5.80 0.15
CA LEU A 11 19.16 6.04 -0.84
C LEU A 11 17.99 5.05 -0.63
N ILE A 12 18.31 3.77 -0.35
CA ILE A 12 17.33 2.72 -0.10
C ILE A 12 16.56 2.95 1.22
N SER A 13 17.20 3.45 2.28
CA SER A 13 16.50 3.77 3.54
C SER A 13 15.54 4.95 3.40
N ASN A 14 15.84 5.94 2.54
CA ASN A 14 14.92 7.04 2.25
C ASN A 14 13.79 6.63 1.28
N LEU A 15 14.02 5.68 0.37
CA LEU A 15 12.96 5.12 -0.49
C LEU A 15 12.03 4.13 0.23
N LEU A 16 12.51 3.44 1.28
CA LEU A 16 11.71 2.47 2.04
C LEU A 16 10.90 3.11 3.19
N GLY A 17 11.19 4.36 3.56
CA GLY A 17 10.42 5.09 4.57
C GLY A 17 9.05 5.58 4.09
N CYS A 18 8.89 5.84 2.79
CA CYS A 18 7.65 6.45 2.27
C CYS A 18 6.55 5.44 1.97
N ALA A 19 6.87 4.17 1.72
CA ALA A 19 5.86 3.17 1.35
C ALA A 19 5.11 2.58 2.55
N THR A 20 5.71 2.57 3.74
CA THR A 20 5.05 2.14 4.98
C THR A 20 4.24 3.26 5.65
N CYS A 21 4.54 4.53 5.33
CA CYS A 21 3.77 5.68 5.81
C CYS A 21 2.54 6.02 4.95
N GLN A 22 2.27 5.24 3.90
CA GLN A 22 1.07 5.36 3.06
C GLN A 22 0.01 4.31 3.45
N LEU A 23 -0.03 3.92 4.72
CA LEU A 23 -1.17 3.22 5.31
C LEU A 23 -2.35 4.20 5.34
N MET A 24 -3.37 3.87 4.53
CA MET A 24 -4.69 4.52 4.44
C MET A 24 -4.69 6.04 4.58
N VAL A 25 -4.62 6.76 3.44
CA VAL A 25 -5.01 8.18 3.42
C VAL A 25 -6.43 8.28 3.98
N PRO A 26 -6.63 8.93 5.15
CA PRO A 26 -7.94 8.99 5.77
C PRO A 26 -8.91 9.76 4.88
N THR A 27 -10.08 9.18 4.64
CA THR A 27 -11.15 9.86 3.92
C THR A 27 -11.98 10.67 4.92
N ALA A 28 -12.11 11.97 4.67
CA ALA A 28 -13.00 12.87 5.39
C ALA A 28 -14.30 13.00 4.59
N GLU A 29 -15.40 12.59 5.23
CA GLU A 29 -16.74 12.80 4.70
C GLU A 29 -17.21 14.21 5.05
N ILE A 30 -17.49 15.01 4.03
CA ILE A 30 -17.82 16.42 4.16
C ILE A 30 -19.33 16.60 4.07
N LYS A 31 -19.88 17.29 5.06
CA LYS A 31 -21.22 17.85 5.04
C LYS A 31 -21.15 19.37 5.07
N LEU A 32 -21.84 20.04 4.14
CA LEU A 32 -21.90 21.50 4.06
C LEU A 32 -23.32 21.98 4.32
N SER A 33 -23.49 22.89 5.28
CA SER A 33 -24.79 23.50 5.59
C SER A 33 -24.71 25.02 5.41
N PHE A 34 -25.62 25.59 4.62
CA PHE A 34 -25.54 26.98 4.19
C PHE A 34 -26.36 27.89 5.11
N GLY A 35 -25.73 28.90 5.70
CA GLY A 35 -26.36 29.96 6.47
C GLY A 35 -26.70 31.16 5.59
N MET A 36 -27.97 31.27 5.21
CA MET A 36 -28.49 32.32 4.33
C MET A 36 -29.27 33.38 5.13
N LYS A 37 -29.15 34.65 4.71
CA LYS A 37 -30.09 35.73 5.07
C LYS A 37 -30.70 36.25 3.78
N GLU A 38 -31.97 35.91 3.53
CA GLU A 38 -32.63 36.15 2.24
C GLU A 38 -31.83 35.48 1.09
N ASN A 39 -31.30 36.26 0.14
CA ASN A 39 -30.43 35.76 -0.94
C ASN A 39 -28.93 35.96 -0.66
N ARG A 40 -28.55 36.40 0.55
CA ARG A 40 -27.15 36.61 0.91
C ARG A 40 -26.58 35.40 1.66
N LEU A 41 -25.56 34.81 1.07
CA LEU A 41 -24.75 33.77 1.72
C LEU A 41 -23.83 34.41 2.76
N CYS A 42 -24.09 34.09 4.02
CA CYS A 42 -23.38 34.67 5.18
C CYS A 42 -22.39 33.69 5.80
N THR A 43 -22.78 32.43 5.94
CA THR A 43 -21.95 31.39 6.56
C THR A 43 -22.10 30.07 5.83
N ILE A 44 -21.06 29.26 5.81
CA ILE A 44 -21.15 27.83 5.47
C ILE A 44 -20.59 27.04 6.65
N HIS A 45 -21.42 26.22 7.26
CA HIS A 45 -21.02 25.28 8.30
C HIS A 45 -20.48 24.02 7.62
N ALA A 46 -19.22 23.71 7.84
CA ALA A 46 -18.58 22.51 7.31
C ALA A 46 -18.30 21.52 8.43
N GLN A 47 -18.63 20.26 8.17
CA GLN A 47 -18.38 19.14 9.06
C GLN A 47 -17.59 18.08 8.32
N TRP A 48 -16.43 17.73 8.86
CA TRP A 48 -15.58 16.65 8.39
C TRP A 48 -15.70 15.48 9.35
N SER A 49 -16.31 14.38 8.89
CA SER A 49 -16.43 13.15 9.67
C SER A 49 -15.37 12.17 9.19
N PHE A 50 -14.56 11.65 10.11
CA PHE A 50 -13.51 10.68 9.81
C PHE A 50 -13.96 9.26 10.15
N SER A 51 -13.43 8.28 9.43
CA SER A 51 -13.76 6.86 9.67
C SER A 51 -13.44 6.41 11.09
N ASP A 52 -14.15 5.38 11.56
CA ASP A 52 -13.94 4.74 12.85
C ASP A 52 -12.48 4.26 13.00
N ILE A 53 -11.91 3.73 11.91
CA ILE A 53 -10.52 3.26 11.86
C ILE A 53 -9.56 4.41 12.15
N TYR A 54 -9.64 5.51 11.41
CA TYR A 54 -8.79 6.68 11.64
C TYR A 54 -8.97 7.25 13.04
N THR A 55 -10.22 7.29 13.52
CA THR A 55 -10.54 7.76 14.87
C THR A 55 -9.87 6.89 15.94
N SER A 56 -9.87 5.56 15.77
CA SER A 56 -9.21 4.63 16.69
C SER A 56 -7.69 4.75 16.68
N GLU A 57 -7.08 5.00 15.51
CA GLU A 57 -5.64 5.22 15.37
C GLU A 57 -5.21 6.51 16.08
N ILE A 58 -5.95 7.60 15.86
CA ILE A 58 -5.69 8.87 16.54
C ILE A 58 -5.92 8.73 18.05
N THR A 59 -6.95 7.99 18.48
CA THR A 59 -7.17 7.70 19.90
C THR A 59 -5.96 7.00 20.51
N THR A 60 -5.43 5.97 19.86
CA THR A 60 -4.24 5.23 20.34
C THR A 60 -3.00 6.12 20.49
N GLN A 61 -2.84 7.13 19.63
CA GLN A 61 -1.67 8.02 19.63
C GLN A 61 -1.76 9.16 20.65
N PHE A 62 -2.98 9.65 20.91
CA PHE A 62 -3.20 10.87 21.70
C PHE A 62 -3.82 10.64 23.07
N ASP A 63 -4.32 9.43 23.35
CA ASP A 63 -4.77 8.98 24.66
C ASP A 63 -3.58 8.85 25.62
N LYS A 64 -3.37 9.88 26.45
CA LYS A 64 -2.25 9.95 27.39
C LYS A 64 -2.50 9.16 28.67
N ASN A 65 -3.77 8.97 29.04
CA ASN A 65 -4.14 8.28 30.29
C ASN A 65 -4.52 6.80 30.05
N THR A 66 -4.47 6.36 28.79
CA THR A 66 -4.67 4.97 28.35
C THR A 66 -6.06 4.44 28.70
N ASN A 67 -7.07 5.31 28.72
CA ASN A 67 -8.46 4.94 29.04
C ASN A 67 -9.30 4.58 27.80
N GLN A 68 -8.70 4.60 26.59
CA GLN A 68 -9.30 4.35 25.29
C GLN A 68 -10.37 5.38 24.87
N ILE A 69 -10.37 6.57 25.48
CA ILE A 69 -11.35 7.64 25.25
C ILE A 69 -10.59 8.96 25.14
N LEU A 70 -10.82 9.71 24.06
CA LEU A 70 -10.21 11.04 23.93
C LEU A 70 -10.91 12.06 24.83
N ASP A 71 -10.20 12.50 25.87
CA ASP A 71 -10.69 13.52 26.80
C ASP A 71 -10.73 14.91 26.13
N ALA A 72 -11.50 15.84 26.71
CA ALA A 72 -11.63 17.20 26.18
C ALA A 72 -10.28 17.93 26.00
N SER A 73 -9.32 17.70 26.90
CA SER A 73 -7.96 18.25 26.78
C SER A 73 -7.16 17.65 25.63
N GLU A 74 -7.38 16.37 25.32
CA GLU A 74 -6.69 15.66 24.23
C GLU A 74 -7.29 16.05 22.88
N LEU A 75 -8.62 16.16 22.80
CA LEU A 75 -9.30 16.72 21.63
C LEU A 75 -8.86 18.15 21.34
N GLN A 76 -8.65 18.99 22.35
CA GLN A 76 -8.11 20.34 22.17
C GLN A 76 -6.67 20.33 21.62
N ALA A 77 -5.82 19.40 22.08
CA ALA A 77 -4.47 19.26 21.55
C ALA A 77 -4.47 18.80 20.09
N ILE A 78 -5.31 17.82 19.74
CA ILE A 78 -5.48 17.34 18.36
C ILE A 78 -6.01 18.47 17.47
N LEU A 79 -7.02 19.22 17.94
CA LEU A 79 -7.59 20.35 17.21
C LEU A 79 -6.52 21.41 16.94
N LYS A 80 -5.68 21.73 17.91
CA LYS A 80 -4.58 22.68 17.74
C LYS A 80 -3.62 22.24 16.62
N ILE A 81 -3.19 20.99 16.64
CA ILE A 81 -2.28 20.41 15.62
C ILE A 81 -2.94 20.43 14.24
N LYS A 82 -4.20 20.01 14.14
CA LYS A 82 -4.95 20.04 12.87
C LYS A 82 -5.07 21.46 12.32
N LYS A 83 -5.34 22.45 13.17
CA LYS A 83 -5.41 23.86 12.75
C LYS A 83 -4.08 24.39 12.23
N GLU A 84 -2.95 24.03 12.85
CA GLU A 84 -1.62 24.43 12.40
C GLU A 84 -1.31 23.93 10.97
N TYR A 85 -1.84 22.77 10.59
CA TYR A 85 -1.72 22.23 9.23
C TYR A 85 -2.76 22.79 8.24
N LEU A 86 -4.03 22.85 8.65
CA LEU A 86 -5.15 23.14 7.74
C LEU A 86 -5.33 24.63 7.44
N LEU A 87 -5.12 25.53 8.41
CA LEU A 87 -5.38 26.96 8.24
C LEU A 87 -4.48 27.62 7.18
N PRO A 88 -3.15 27.41 7.14
CA PRO A 88 -2.29 27.99 6.10
C PRO A 88 -2.67 27.53 4.69
N LYS A 89 -3.39 26.40 4.58
CA LYS A 89 -3.83 25.79 3.33
C LYS A 89 -5.32 26.01 3.04
N ASN A 90 -5.95 27.03 3.66
CA ASN A 90 -7.37 27.34 3.47
C ASN A 90 -8.29 26.12 3.69
N MET A 91 -8.02 25.34 4.74
CA MET A 91 -8.76 24.12 5.04
C MET A 91 -8.81 23.12 3.87
N LEU A 92 -7.80 23.13 3.00
CA LEU A 92 -7.73 22.27 1.80
C LEU A 92 -8.96 22.44 0.89
N THR A 93 -9.57 23.63 0.92
CA THR A 93 -10.81 23.95 0.23
C THR A 93 -10.60 25.12 -0.72
N GLN A 94 -10.92 24.94 -1.99
CA GLN A 94 -10.99 26.01 -2.98
C GLN A 94 -12.46 26.32 -3.28
N ILE A 95 -12.85 27.58 -3.08
CA ILE A 95 -14.19 28.06 -3.38
C ILE A 95 -14.11 29.00 -4.59
N LYS A 96 -14.91 28.72 -5.61
CA LYS A 96 -15.02 29.55 -6.81
C LYS A 96 -16.43 30.09 -6.94
N TYR A 97 -16.54 31.37 -7.23
CA TYR A 97 -17.80 32.02 -7.51
C TYR A 97 -17.77 32.58 -8.94
N SER A 98 -18.83 32.33 -9.69
CA SER A 98 -18.97 32.81 -11.06
C SER A 98 -20.31 33.49 -11.26
N HIS A 99 -20.27 34.75 -11.68
CA HIS A 99 -21.43 35.49 -12.16
C HIS A 99 -21.20 35.82 -13.65
N LYS A 100 -22.13 35.44 -14.53
CA LYS A 100 -22.06 35.75 -15.98
C LYS A 100 -20.71 35.40 -16.63
N LYS A 101 -20.16 34.22 -16.31
CA LYS A 101 -18.85 33.70 -16.80
C LYS A 101 -17.59 34.42 -16.28
N ASN A 102 -17.71 35.29 -15.28
CA ASN A 102 -16.54 35.86 -14.61
C ASN A 102 -16.25 35.06 -13.34
N GLU A 103 -15.26 34.16 -13.40
CA GLU A 103 -14.85 33.32 -12.28
C GLU A 103 -13.89 34.06 -11.35
N GLN A 104 -14.20 34.07 -10.05
CA GLN A 104 -13.34 34.62 -9.01
C GLN A 104 -13.16 33.61 -7.88
N PRO A 105 -11.90 33.34 -7.45
CA PRO A 105 -11.66 32.55 -6.25
C PRO A 105 -12.05 33.35 -5.02
N ILE A 106 -12.70 32.70 -4.05
CA ILE A 106 -13.09 33.30 -2.78
C ILE A 106 -12.34 32.60 -1.66
N THR A 107 -11.72 33.39 -0.79
CA THR A 107 -11.07 32.90 0.43
C THR A 107 -11.92 33.31 1.63
N PRO A 108 -12.66 32.38 2.26
CA PRO A 108 -13.46 32.68 3.44
C PRO A 108 -12.57 32.91 4.66
N THR A 109 -13.12 33.57 5.69
CA THR A 109 -12.53 33.57 7.03
C THR A 109 -13.11 32.41 7.84
N TYR A 110 -12.24 31.67 8.53
CA TYR A 110 -12.63 30.45 9.26
C TYR A 110 -12.74 30.69 10.76
N ASP A 111 -13.88 30.35 11.36
CA ASP A 111 -14.16 30.50 12.78
C ASP A 111 -14.85 29.27 13.40
N ASN A 112 -15.14 29.31 14.69
CA ASN A 112 -15.96 28.31 15.43
C ASN A 112 -15.51 26.84 15.31
N PHE A 113 -14.19 26.62 15.27
CA PHE A 113 -13.61 25.27 15.24
C PHE A 113 -13.98 24.44 16.47
N LYS A 114 -14.53 23.25 16.25
CA LYS A 114 -14.86 22.27 17.28
C LYS A 114 -14.45 20.86 16.82
N LEU A 115 -13.89 20.08 17.73
CA LEU A 115 -13.56 18.67 17.49
C LEU A 115 -14.28 17.83 18.54
N GLU A 116 -15.07 16.86 18.10
CA GLU A 116 -15.87 16.01 18.98
C GLU A 116 -15.94 14.58 18.45
N ILE A 117 -16.29 13.62 19.31
CA ILE A 117 -16.53 12.23 18.92
C ILE A 117 -18.05 12.03 18.86
N LEU A 118 -18.58 11.77 17.66
CA LEU A 118 -19.99 11.46 17.42
C LEU A 118 -20.08 10.08 16.81
N ASN A 119 -20.91 9.19 17.38
CA ASN A 119 -21.10 7.81 16.87
C ASN A 119 -19.77 7.05 16.64
N ARG A 120 -18.78 7.20 17.54
CA ARG A 120 -17.41 6.63 17.43
C ARG A 120 -16.53 7.23 16.33
N GLN A 121 -16.99 8.28 15.66
CA GLN A 121 -16.22 9.01 14.65
C GLN A 121 -15.75 10.35 15.19
N MET A 122 -14.51 10.69 14.86
CA MET A 122 -14.00 12.04 15.05
C MET A 122 -14.66 12.96 14.03
N VAL A 123 -15.21 14.05 14.53
CA VAL A 123 -15.90 15.05 13.73
C VAL A 123 -15.27 16.42 13.98
N LEU A 124 -14.72 17.02 12.93
CA LEU A 124 -14.21 18.39 12.91
C LEU A 124 -15.26 19.31 12.28
N SER A 125 -15.76 20.26 13.06
CA SER A 125 -16.74 21.25 12.62
C SER A 125 -16.13 22.65 12.63
N TYR A 126 -16.43 23.46 11.63
CA TYR A 126 -15.98 24.84 11.52
C TYR A 126 -16.89 25.69 10.62
N ASP A 127 -16.82 27.00 10.79
CA ASP A 127 -17.64 27.95 10.06
C ASP A 127 -16.79 28.75 9.07
N MET A 128 -17.24 28.81 7.82
CA MET A 128 -16.69 29.70 6.79
C MET A 128 -17.57 30.94 6.69
N GLN A 129 -17.06 32.10 7.09
CA GLN A 129 -17.79 33.36 6.89
C GLN A 129 -17.55 33.89 5.47
N LEU A 130 -18.65 34.17 4.78
CA LEU A 130 -18.72 34.64 3.40
C LEU A 130 -19.73 35.79 3.33
N SER A 131 -19.61 36.66 2.35
CA SER A 131 -20.56 37.77 2.16
C SER A 131 -20.83 37.92 0.67
N ILE A 132 -21.62 36.98 0.15
CA ILE A 132 -21.94 36.89 -1.28
C ILE A 132 -23.44 37.12 -1.43
N ASP A 133 -23.82 38.12 -2.20
CA ASP A 133 -25.21 38.36 -2.57
C ASP A 133 -25.51 37.51 -3.82
N LEU A 134 -26.33 36.45 -3.66
CA LEU A 134 -26.68 35.54 -4.76
C LEU A 134 -27.78 36.16 -5.64
N THR A 135 -27.60 36.00 -6.95
CA THR A 135 -28.43 36.52 -8.02
C THR A 135 -28.68 35.43 -9.07
N ASP A 136 -29.43 35.75 -10.12
CA ASP A 136 -29.76 34.79 -11.18
C ASP A 136 -28.51 34.38 -11.98
N GLN A 137 -28.38 33.07 -12.23
CA GLN A 137 -27.26 32.40 -12.93
C GLN A 137 -25.92 32.43 -12.19
N ASP A 138 -25.94 32.51 -10.86
CA ASP A 138 -24.73 32.39 -10.05
C ASP A 138 -24.33 30.93 -9.84
N LEU A 139 -23.03 30.68 -10.00
CA LEU A 139 -22.43 29.38 -9.82
C LEU A 139 -21.42 29.43 -8.67
N LEU A 140 -21.61 28.57 -7.68
CA LEU A 140 -20.71 28.39 -6.55
C LEU A 140 -20.10 26.99 -6.60
N GLY A 141 -18.79 26.93 -6.80
CA GLY A 141 -18.01 25.71 -6.88
C GLY A 141 -17.16 25.49 -5.63
N PHE A 142 -17.10 24.24 -5.17
CA PHE A 142 -16.25 23.77 -4.09
C PHE A 142 -15.34 22.66 -4.62
N LEU A 143 -14.06 22.73 -4.27
CA LEU A 143 -13.08 21.68 -4.55
C LEU A 143 -12.27 21.44 -3.28
N PHE A 144 -12.31 20.20 -2.79
CA PHE A 144 -11.52 19.74 -1.65
C PHE A 144 -10.37 18.89 -2.16
N GLU A 145 -9.14 19.35 -1.95
CA GLU A 145 -7.94 18.70 -2.49
C GLU A 145 -6.77 18.90 -1.55
N ASP A 146 -6.00 17.83 -1.35
CA ASP A 146 -4.78 17.85 -0.55
C ASP A 146 -3.59 17.42 -1.40
N ASP A 147 -2.78 18.40 -1.81
CA ASP A 147 -1.59 18.19 -2.64
C ASP A 147 -0.58 17.24 -1.98
N GLU A 148 -0.59 17.14 -0.65
CA GLU A 148 0.31 16.27 0.11
C GLU A 148 -0.29 14.89 0.41
N SER A 149 -1.53 14.63 -0.04
CA SER A 149 -2.24 13.36 0.14
C SER A 149 -2.33 12.88 1.60
N PHE A 150 -2.42 13.80 2.56
CA PHE A 150 -2.70 13.47 3.95
C PHE A 150 -4.19 13.21 4.19
N PHE A 151 -5.07 13.76 3.35
CA PHE A 151 -6.51 13.54 3.39
C PHE A 151 -7.08 13.23 2.00
N SER A 152 -8.10 12.38 1.98
CA SER A 152 -9.01 12.20 0.84
C SER A 152 -10.38 12.74 1.21
N PHE A 153 -11.16 13.22 0.24
CA PHE A 153 -12.42 13.90 0.52
C PHE A 153 -13.59 13.29 -0.25
N VAL A 154 -14.73 13.18 0.43
CA VAL A 154 -16.01 12.81 -0.19
C VAL A 154 -17.09 13.73 0.36
N ILE A 155 -17.72 14.52 -0.50
CA ILE A 155 -18.86 15.36 -0.17
C ILE A 155 -20.10 14.46 -0.16
N ASN A 156 -20.68 14.26 1.02
CA ASN A 156 -21.80 13.37 1.21
C ASN A 156 -23.14 14.12 1.12
N GLU A 157 -23.18 15.32 1.71
CA GLU A 157 -24.42 16.07 1.85
C GLU A 157 -24.20 17.58 1.78
N ILE A 158 -25.11 18.24 1.06
CA ILE A 158 -25.20 19.71 1.00
C ILE A 158 -26.62 20.11 1.41
N GLU A 159 -26.73 20.82 2.52
CA GLU A 159 -27.99 21.33 3.04
C GLU A 159 -28.11 22.84 2.77
N ILE A 160 -29.08 23.21 1.95
CA ILE A 160 -29.41 24.61 1.66
C ILE A 160 -30.80 24.91 2.27
N PRO A 161 -30.93 25.95 3.11
CA PRO A 161 -32.21 26.35 3.67
C PRO A 161 -33.16 26.80 2.56
N LYS A 162 -34.47 26.80 2.83
CA LYS A 162 -35.46 27.27 1.87
C LYS A 162 -35.21 28.77 1.56
N ILE A 163 -34.83 29.05 0.32
CA ILE A 163 -34.61 30.38 -0.25
C ILE A 163 -35.61 30.63 -1.39
N GLU A 164 -35.77 31.89 -1.79
CA GLU A 164 -36.65 32.27 -2.91
C GLU A 164 -36.11 31.83 -4.28
N LEU A 165 -34.80 31.68 -4.39
CA LEU A 165 -34.14 31.20 -5.62
C LEU A 165 -34.27 29.68 -5.76
N HIS A 166 -34.48 29.22 -7.00
CA HIS A 166 -34.30 27.82 -7.34
C HIS A 166 -32.80 27.50 -7.40
N TYR A 167 -32.44 26.28 -6.99
CA TYR A 167 -31.05 25.81 -7.08
C TYR A 167 -30.97 24.40 -7.65
N GLN A 168 -29.84 24.11 -8.30
CA GLN A 168 -29.45 22.77 -8.71
C GLN A 168 -28.07 22.46 -8.13
N GLN A 169 -27.94 21.29 -7.52
CA GLN A 169 -26.68 20.79 -6.98
C GLN A 169 -26.13 19.66 -7.83
N ASN A 170 -24.84 19.74 -8.15
CA ASN A 170 -24.08 18.66 -8.77
C ASN A 170 -22.90 18.31 -7.86
N ILE A 171 -22.94 17.12 -7.26
CA ILE A 171 -21.91 16.65 -6.33
C ILE A 171 -21.11 15.53 -7.02
N TYR A 172 -19.79 15.70 -7.07
CA TYR A 172 -18.85 14.75 -7.67
C TYR A 172 -17.69 14.48 -6.71
N LEU A 173 -17.81 13.44 -5.88
CA LEU A 173 -16.77 13.00 -4.93
C LEU A 173 -16.23 14.17 -4.09
N PHE A 174 -15.08 14.74 -4.48
CA PHE A 174 -14.37 15.81 -3.78
C PHE A 174 -14.69 17.22 -4.29
N SER A 175 -15.62 17.36 -5.24
CA SER A 175 -16.06 18.64 -5.78
C SER A 175 -17.58 18.77 -5.80
N ALA A 176 -18.09 19.98 -5.64
CA ALA A 176 -19.52 20.26 -5.75
C ALA A 176 -19.75 21.58 -6.47
N THR A 177 -20.82 21.67 -7.25
CA THR A 177 -21.24 22.89 -7.94
C THR A 177 -22.71 23.16 -7.65
N LEU A 178 -23.00 24.38 -7.20
CA LEU A 178 -24.34 24.87 -6.95
C LEU A 178 -24.66 25.96 -7.96
N LEU A 179 -25.73 25.77 -8.73
CA LEU A 179 -26.27 26.76 -9.65
C LEU A 179 -27.54 27.37 -9.05
N PHE A 180 -27.59 28.69 -8.93
CA PHE A 180 -28.76 29.44 -8.46
C PHE A 180 -29.46 30.13 -9.63
N SER A 181 -30.80 30.10 -9.65
CA SER A 181 -31.60 30.80 -10.66
C SER A 181 -32.92 31.32 -10.09
N ALA A 182 -33.38 32.44 -10.63
CA ALA A 182 -34.68 33.03 -10.32
C ALA A 182 -35.85 32.31 -11.03
N ALA A 183 -35.58 31.54 -12.08
CA ALA A 183 -36.57 30.74 -12.80
C ALA A 183 -36.48 29.25 -12.40
N PRO A 184 -37.58 28.48 -12.47
CA PRO A 184 -37.54 27.05 -12.22
C PRO A 184 -36.60 26.39 -13.25
N LEU A 185 -35.51 25.81 -12.73
CA LEU A 185 -34.54 25.07 -13.51
C LEU A 185 -35.21 23.78 -14.01
N THR A 186 -35.60 23.75 -15.29
CA THR A 186 -35.99 22.49 -15.96
C THR A 186 -34.84 21.50 -15.84
N GLN A 187 -35.11 20.28 -15.36
CA GLN A 187 -34.14 19.18 -15.35
C GLN A 187 -33.55 19.03 -16.75
N ILE A 188 -32.31 19.49 -16.92
CA ILE A 188 -31.54 19.20 -18.14
C ILE A 188 -31.18 17.72 -18.03
N GLU A 189 -31.55 16.94 -19.06
CA GLU A 189 -31.13 15.55 -19.25
C GLU A 189 -29.65 15.39 -18.91
N GLU A 190 -29.31 14.30 -18.21
CA GLU A 190 -27.94 13.85 -17.97
C GLU A 190 -27.08 14.11 -19.21
N ILE A 191 -26.16 15.06 -19.09
CA ILE A 191 -25.10 15.23 -20.07
C ILE A 191 -24.25 13.96 -19.93
N LYS A 192 -24.47 12.99 -20.80
CA LYS A 192 -23.54 11.88 -21.03
C LYS A 192 -22.14 12.49 -21.16
N PRO A 193 -21.14 11.99 -20.40
CA PRO A 193 -19.82 12.60 -20.36
C PRO A 193 -19.22 12.61 -21.76
N GLN A 194 -19.19 13.79 -22.38
CA GLN A 194 -18.38 14.02 -23.56
C GLN A 194 -16.94 14.25 -23.09
N THR A 195 -16.08 13.33 -23.52
CA THR A 195 -14.62 13.41 -23.71
C THR A 195 -13.84 14.29 -22.72
N PRO A 196 -12.87 13.74 -21.94
CA PRO A 196 -12.10 14.53 -20.99
C PRO A 196 -11.39 15.69 -21.70
N ILE A 197 -11.69 16.89 -21.22
CA ILE A 197 -10.95 18.11 -21.54
C ILE A 197 -9.49 17.87 -21.10
N GLN A 198 -8.56 18.10 -22.03
CA GLN A 198 -7.13 18.09 -21.76
C GLN A 198 -6.79 19.21 -20.77
N THR A 199 -6.76 18.89 -19.48
CA THR A 199 -6.01 19.67 -18.50
C THR A 199 -4.53 19.39 -18.71
N ASN A 200 -3.74 20.44 -18.91
CA ASN A 200 -2.30 20.37 -18.97
C ASN A 200 -1.76 19.91 -17.59
N GLU A 201 -1.67 18.60 -17.40
CA GLU A 201 -1.04 17.94 -16.25
C GLU A 201 0.48 18.09 -16.37
N THR A 202 1.01 19.23 -15.94
CA THR A 202 2.43 19.31 -15.58
C THR A 202 2.56 18.94 -14.10
N ASN A 203 2.99 17.70 -13.87
CA ASN A 203 3.56 17.12 -12.64
C ASN A 203 2.70 16.11 -11.86
N THR A 204 1.89 15.28 -12.51
CA THR A 204 1.40 14.04 -11.87
C THR A 204 2.52 13.02 -11.79
N THR A 205 2.74 12.44 -10.61
CA THR A 205 3.74 11.40 -10.42
C THR A 205 3.40 10.15 -11.22
N LEU A 206 4.43 9.45 -11.74
CA LEU A 206 4.31 8.24 -12.58
C LEU A 206 3.42 7.14 -11.97
N LEU A 207 3.25 7.17 -10.64
CA LEU A 207 2.53 6.19 -9.85
C LEU A 207 1.02 6.51 -9.81
N GLU A 208 0.62 7.78 -9.66
CA GLU A 208 -0.79 8.19 -9.67
C GLU A 208 -1.44 8.03 -11.03
N THR A 209 -0.73 8.42 -12.10
CA THR A 209 -1.17 8.18 -13.48
C THR A 209 -1.34 6.69 -13.78
N SER A 210 -0.54 5.83 -13.13
CA SER A 210 -0.62 4.37 -13.30
C SER A 210 -1.83 3.78 -12.56
N MET A 211 -2.15 4.25 -11.36
CA MET A 211 -3.28 3.73 -10.57
C MET A 211 -4.63 4.18 -11.14
N ALA A 212 -4.74 5.43 -11.60
CA ALA A 212 -5.95 5.93 -12.27
C ALA A 212 -6.25 5.16 -13.57
N LYS A 213 -5.20 4.87 -14.37
CA LYS A 213 -5.33 4.04 -15.58
C LYS A 213 -5.78 2.62 -15.26
N ILE A 214 -5.26 2.00 -14.19
CA ILE A 214 -5.68 0.66 -13.77
C ILE A 214 -7.16 0.67 -13.36
N LYS A 215 -7.60 1.67 -12.58
CA LYS A 215 -9.01 1.80 -12.15
C LYS A 215 -9.97 1.96 -13.33
N ASN A 216 -9.60 2.79 -14.32
CA ASN A 216 -10.40 2.97 -15.53
C ASN A 216 -10.47 1.69 -16.38
N LEU A 217 -9.36 0.94 -16.49
CA LEU A 217 -9.34 -0.36 -17.16
C LEU A 217 -10.28 -1.38 -16.48
N PHE A 218 -10.30 -1.42 -15.15
CA PHE A 218 -11.19 -2.33 -14.40
C PHE A 218 -12.67 -2.02 -14.62
N ASN A 219 -13.03 -0.74 -14.72
CA ASN A 219 -14.39 -0.30 -14.99
C ASN A 219 -14.82 -0.58 -16.44
N GLU A 220 -13.95 -0.34 -17.43
CA GLU A 220 -14.23 -0.67 -18.83
C GLU A 220 -14.43 -2.17 -19.07
N ILE A 221 -13.71 -3.02 -18.33
CA ILE A 221 -13.89 -4.49 -18.39
C ILE A 221 -15.24 -4.93 -17.83
N LYS A 222 -15.83 -4.16 -16.89
CA LYS A 222 -17.12 -4.46 -16.27
C LYS A 222 -18.31 -4.17 -17.19
N GLU A 223 -18.20 -3.17 -18.08
CA GLU A 223 -19.31 -2.74 -18.95
C GLU A 223 -19.25 -3.30 -20.38
N ASP A 224 -18.07 -3.46 -21.01
CA ASP A 224 -18.01 -3.67 -22.48
C ASP A 224 -17.15 -4.86 -22.97
N SER A 225 -16.61 -5.69 -22.07
CA SER A 225 -15.81 -6.88 -22.43
C SER A 225 -14.71 -6.62 -23.49
N ASN A 226 -14.12 -5.42 -23.50
CA ASN A 226 -13.17 -5.02 -24.55
C ASN A 226 -11.85 -5.82 -24.43
N PRO A 227 -11.47 -6.64 -25.42
CA PRO A 227 -10.26 -7.47 -25.36
C PRO A 227 -8.97 -6.65 -25.27
N TYR A 228 -8.98 -5.40 -25.74
CA TYR A 228 -7.83 -4.49 -25.64
C TYR A 228 -7.59 -4.00 -24.21
N ALA A 229 -8.66 -3.68 -23.46
CA ALA A 229 -8.56 -3.29 -22.05
C ALA A 229 -8.04 -4.46 -21.21
N TYR A 230 -8.50 -5.68 -21.50
CA TYR A 230 -8.01 -6.89 -20.87
C TYR A 230 -6.51 -7.14 -21.14
N ALA A 231 -6.08 -7.00 -22.40
CA ALA A 231 -4.67 -7.17 -22.77
C ALA A 231 -3.76 -6.11 -22.11
N LEU A 232 -4.21 -4.85 -22.05
CA LEU A 232 -3.49 -3.78 -21.35
C LEU A 232 -3.42 -4.06 -19.84
N LEU A 233 -4.50 -4.54 -19.22
CA LEU A 233 -4.52 -4.88 -17.81
C LEU A 233 -3.45 -5.94 -17.49
N LEU A 234 -3.42 -7.02 -18.28
CA LEU A 234 -2.45 -8.10 -18.12
C LEU A 234 -1.02 -7.61 -18.36
N LEU A 235 -0.81 -6.73 -19.35
CA LEU A 235 0.50 -6.12 -19.60
C LEU A 235 0.96 -5.28 -18.41
N PHE A 236 0.09 -4.44 -17.84
CA PHE A 236 0.40 -3.67 -16.64
C PHE A 236 0.67 -4.57 -15.44
N ALA A 237 -0.11 -5.63 -15.24
CA ALA A 237 0.11 -6.61 -14.18
C ALA A 237 1.47 -7.30 -14.32
N TYR A 238 1.86 -7.69 -15.54
CA TYR A 238 3.16 -8.26 -15.82
C TYR A 238 4.29 -7.29 -15.49
N LEU A 239 4.22 -6.05 -16.01
CA LEU A 239 5.23 -5.02 -15.79
C LEU A 239 5.36 -4.66 -14.31
N TYR A 240 4.24 -4.55 -13.61
CA TYR A 240 4.21 -4.37 -12.17
C TYR A 240 4.91 -5.52 -11.46
N GLY A 241 4.63 -6.77 -11.84
CA GLY A 241 5.32 -7.95 -11.32
C GLY A 241 6.84 -7.92 -11.52
N VAL A 242 7.31 -7.47 -12.69
CA VAL A 242 8.73 -7.27 -12.97
C VAL A 242 9.33 -6.21 -12.04
N ILE A 243 8.73 -5.02 -11.98
CA ILE A 243 9.22 -3.89 -11.17
C ILE A 243 9.21 -4.25 -9.68
N HIS A 244 8.13 -4.85 -9.20
CA HIS A 244 7.99 -5.31 -7.82
C HIS A 244 9.07 -6.34 -7.46
N ALA A 245 9.33 -7.29 -8.36
CA ALA A 245 10.39 -8.25 -8.15
C ALA A 245 11.79 -7.66 -8.29
N MET A 246 12.01 -6.50 -8.91
CA MET A 246 13.33 -5.87 -8.93
C MET A 246 13.78 -5.34 -7.55
N GLY A 247 12.83 -5.00 -6.66
CA GLY A 247 13.14 -4.56 -5.29
C GLY A 247 13.82 -5.66 -4.44
N PRO A 248 14.52 -5.32 -3.34
CA PRO A 248 15.12 -6.31 -2.45
C PRO A 248 14.02 -7.24 -1.89
N GLY A 249 14.25 -8.56 -1.88
CA GLY A 249 13.23 -9.50 -1.42
C GLY A 249 13.76 -10.89 -1.10
N HIS A 250 13.14 -11.52 -0.09
CA HIS A 250 13.59 -12.80 0.48
C HIS A 250 13.66 -13.93 -0.56
N GLY A 251 12.66 -14.08 -1.43
CA GLY A 251 12.63 -15.14 -2.45
C GLY A 251 13.80 -15.08 -3.44
N LYS A 252 14.23 -13.87 -3.82
CA LYS A 252 15.36 -13.68 -4.75
C LYS A 252 16.68 -14.03 -4.10
N THR A 253 16.90 -13.58 -2.85
CA THR A 253 18.11 -13.93 -2.10
C THR A 253 18.20 -15.43 -1.82
N LEU A 254 17.06 -16.06 -1.55
CA LEU A 254 16.96 -17.49 -1.24
C LEU A 254 17.24 -18.33 -2.50
N VAL A 255 16.65 -17.99 -3.65
CA VAL A 255 16.95 -18.63 -4.95
C VAL A 255 18.40 -18.36 -5.38
N ALA A 256 18.87 -17.12 -5.26
CA ALA A 256 20.25 -16.76 -5.57
C ALA A 256 21.26 -17.58 -4.76
N SER A 257 21.03 -17.71 -3.45
CA SER A 257 21.88 -18.50 -2.55
C SER A 257 21.81 -20.00 -2.84
N TYR A 258 20.62 -20.51 -3.22
CA TYR A 258 20.44 -21.89 -3.64
C TYR A 258 21.23 -22.22 -4.89
N PHE A 259 21.13 -21.40 -5.94
CA PHE A 259 21.89 -21.59 -7.19
C PHE A 259 23.36 -21.24 -7.04
N LEU A 260 23.75 -20.39 -6.09
CA LEU A 260 25.16 -20.18 -5.77
C LEU A 260 25.79 -21.43 -5.13
N SER A 261 25.03 -22.16 -4.30
CA SER A 261 25.50 -23.31 -3.53
C SER A 261 25.30 -24.66 -4.23
N ASN A 262 24.39 -24.74 -5.19
CA ASN A 262 24.05 -25.99 -5.89
C ASN A 262 24.34 -25.88 -7.39
N ASP A 263 25.01 -26.91 -7.92
CA ASP A 263 25.24 -27.03 -9.35
C ASP A 263 23.98 -27.55 -10.06
N ARG A 264 23.18 -26.61 -10.56
CA ARG A 264 21.91 -26.86 -11.27
C ARG A 264 21.95 -26.26 -12.67
N SER A 265 21.27 -26.92 -13.61
CA SER A 265 21.16 -26.44 -14.99
C SER A 265 20.27 -25.20 -15.10
N TYR A 266 20.47 -24.42 -16.16
CA TYR A 266 19.64 -23.24 -16.44
C TYR A 266 18.17 -23.60 -16.67
N HIS A 267 17.87 -24.77 -17.25
CA HIS A 267 16.50 -25.27 -17.37
C HIS A 267 15.84 -25.50 -16.01
N LYS A 268 16.59 -26.03 -15.03
CA LYS A 268 16.08 -26.17 -13.66
C LYS A 268 15.88 -24.81 -12.98
N ALA A 269 16.74 -23.83 -13.25
CA ALA A 269 16.53 -22.46 -12.77
C ALA A 269 15.22 -21.86 -13.29
N LEU A 270 14.94 -22.01 -14.59
CA LEU A 270 13.68 -21.54 -15.17
C LEU A 270 12.46 -22.23 -14.55
N PHE A 271 12.52 -23.57 -14.45
CA PHE A 271 11.45 -24.35 -13.85
C PHE A 271 11.16 -23.96 -12.40
N ILE A 272 12.21 -23.87 -11.56
CA ILE A 272 12.07 -23.49 -10.15
C ILE A 272 11.48 -22.08 -10.03
N SER A 273 11.97 -21.11 -10.81
CA SER A 273 11.44 -19.74 -10.76
C SER A 273 9.96 -19.67 -11.16
N LEU A 274 9.55 -20.39 -12.20
CA LEU A 274 8.15 -20.45 -12.61
C LEU A 274 7.27 -21.12 -11.54
N MET A 275 7.73 -22.23 -10.97
CA MET A 275 7.00 -22.92 -9.91
C MET A 275 6.83 -22.06 -8.66
N ILE A 276 7.83 -21.24 -8.32
CA ILE A 276 7.71 -20.25 -7.23
C ILE A 276 6.57 -19.26 -7.52
N GLY A 277 6.50 -18.71 -8.74
CA GLY A 277 5.42 -17.80 -9.13
C GLY A 277 4.03 -18.44 -9.09
N ILE A 278 3.92 -19.70 -9.52
CA ILE A 278 2.66 -20.45 -9.44
C ILE A 278 2.24 -20.66 -7.99
N VAL A 279 3.14 -21.19 -7.15
CA VAL A 279 2.85 -21.39 -5.72
C VAL A 279 2.47 -20.07 -5.05
N HIS A 280 3.12 -18.97 -5.42
CA HIS A 280 2.79 -17.62 -4.93
C HIS A 280 1.39 -17.13 -5.33
N THR A 281 0.97 -17.38 -6.58
CA THR A 281 -0.37 -17.01 -7.04
C THR A 281 -1.44 -17.83 -6.31
N PHE A 282 -1.24 -19.15 -6.19
CA PHE A 282 -2.21 -20.03 -5.55
C PHE A 282 -2.26 -19.86 -4.04
N SER A 283 -1.11 -19.62 -3.37
CA SER A 283 -1.08 -19.32 -1.94
C SER A 283 -1.80 -18.01 -1.64
N ALA A 284 -1.57 -16.97 -2.45
CA ALA A 284 -2.28 -15.70 -2.35
C ALA A 284 -3.79 -15.87 -2.57
N PHE A 285 -4.18 -16.57 -3.64
CA PHE A 285 -5.58 -16.82 -3.95
C PHE A 285 -6.28 -17.58 -2.82
N LEU A 286 -5.69 -18.69 -2.35
CA LEU A 286 -6.27 -19.49 -1.29
C LEU A 286 -6.39 -18.70 0.02
N LEU A 287 -5.32 -17.97 0.39
CA LEU A 287 -5.31 -17.14 1.59
C LEU A 287 -6.39 -16.05 1.50
N THR A 288 -6.45 -15.31 0.40
CA THR A 288 -7.44 -14.24 0.23
C THR A 288 -8.87 -14.79 0.14
N PHE A 289 -9.06 -15.94 -0.50
CA PHE A 289 -10.36 -16.62 -0.56
C PHE A 289 -10.83 -17.02 0.84
N VAL A 290 -9.94 -17.64 1.63
CA VAL A 290 -10.24 -17.97 3.04
C VAL A 290 -10.56 -16.69 3.79
N ILE A 291 -9.71 -15.65 3.72
CA ILE A 291 -9.95 -14.37 4.40
C ILE A 291 -11.31 -13.80 4.01
N TYR A 292 -11.61 -13.63 2.73
CA TYR A 292 -12.87 -13.03 2.24
C TYR A 292 -14.11 -13.74 2.80
N PHE A 293 -14.14 -15.08 2.76
CA PHE A 293 -15.27 -15.86 3.29
C PHE A 293 -15.28 -15.95 4.83
N LEU A 294 -14.12 -15.98 5.49
CA LEU A 294 -14.02 -15.93 6.95
C LEU A 294 -14.44 -14.56 7.49
N VAL A 295 -14.13 -13.47 6.78
CA VAL A 295 -14.48 -12.09 7.15
C VAL A 295 -15.98 -11.90 7.13
N GLU A 296 -16.68 -12.37 6.08
CA GLU A 296 -18.15 -12.32 6.01
C GLU A 296 -18.84 -13.13 7.12
N THR A 297 -18.20 -14.20 7.62
CA THR A 297 -18.83 -15.15 8.55
C THR A 297 -18.43 -14.94 10.02
N PHE A 298 -17.23 -14.42 10.30
CA PHE A 298 -16.60 -14.52 11.64
C PHE A 298 -15.92 -13.25 12.19
N LEU A 299 -15.64 -12.21 11.40
CA LEU A 299 -14.73 -11.13 11.84
C LEU A 299 -15.36 -9.90 12.51
N ALA A 300 -16.69 -9.82 12.62
CA ALA A 300 -17.32 -8.72 13.36
C ALA A 300 -17.05 -8.78 14.89
N GLN A 301 -16.40 -9.85 15.41
CA GLN A 301 -16.37 -10.13 16.85
C GLN A 301 -14.98 -10.36 17.48
N PHE A 302 -13.86 -10.28 16.72
CA PHE A 302 -12.53 -10.67 17.23
C PHE A 302 -11.35 -9.73 16.91
N MET A 303 -11.58 -8.56 16.31
CA MET A 303 -10.50 -7.72 15.77
C MET A 303 -10.24 -6.47 16.60
N ASP A 304 -9.81 -6.62 17.86
CA ASP A 304 -9.22 -5.50 18.62
C ASP A 304 -7.76 -5.75 19.08
N ASP A 305 -7.32 -7.00 19.32
CA ASP A 305 -5.97 -7.25 19.90
C ASP A 305 -5.01 -8.12 19.06
N THR A 306 -5.44 -8.67 17.93
CA THR A 306 -4.72 -9.80 17.28
C THR A 306 -3.49 -9.39 16.46
N PHE A 307 -3.49 -8.20 15.83
CA PHE A 307 -2.41 -7.80 14.91
C PHE A 307 -1.10 -7.44 15.62
N PHE A 308 -1.18 -6.78 16.78
CA PHE A 308 -0.01 -6.43 17.57
C PHE A 308 0.66 -7.69 18.16
N ILE A 309 -0.14 -8.60 18.71
CA ILE A 309 0.33 -9.86 19.29
C ILE A 309 0.92 -10.78 18.19
N SER A 310 0.26 -10.90 17.05
CA SER A 310 0.72 -11.72 15.91
C SER A 310 2.07 -11.23 15.36
N THR A 311 2.24 -9.91 15.23
CA THR A 311 3.50 -9.31 14.76
C THR A 311 4.64 -9.56 15.74
N LYS A 312 4.40 -9.38 17.05
CA LYS A 312 5.38 -9.68 18.12
C LYS A 312 5.79 -11.16 18.14
N ILE A 313 4.83 -12.07 17.99
CA ILE A 313 5.10 -13.52 17.94
C ILE A 313 5.97 -13.86 16.73
N THR A 314 5.65 -13.31 15.56
CA THR A 314 6.40 -13.55 14.32
C THR A 314 7.82 -12.99 14.40
N ALA A 315 7.98 -11.78 14.95
CA ALA A 315 9.28 -11.16 15.19
C ALA A 315 10.15 -12.00 16.14
N LEU A 316 9.58 -12.48 17.27
CA LEU A 316 10.27 -13.39 18.20
C LEU A 316 10.72 -14.68 17.53
N LEU A 317 9.89 -15.25 16.65
CA LEU A 317 10.20 -16.47 15.92
C LEU A 317 11.36 -16.25 14.93
N ILE A 318 11.34 -15.13 14.19
CA ILE A 318 12.43 -14.73 13.27
C ILE A 318 13.75 -14.54 14.03
N ILE A 319 13.72 -13.83 15.16
CA ILE A 319 14.90 -13.64 16.03
C ILE A 319 15.41 -14.99 16.53
N GLY A 320 14.52 -15.87 16.99
CA GLY A 320 14.87 -17.21 17.45
C GLY A 320 15.55 -18.06 16.38
N ILE A 321 15.03 -18.04 15.15
CA ILE A 321 15.64 -18.74 14.00
C ILE A 321 17.01 -18.14 13.67
N ALA A 322 17.14 -16.82 13.63
CA ALA A 322 18.40 -16.15 13.33
C ALA A 322 19.49 -16.50 14.35
N LEU A 323 19.16 -16.47 15.65
CA LEU A 323 20.06 -16.85 16.74
C LEU A 323 20.44 -18.33 16.69
N TYR A 324 19.49 -19.22 16.40
CA TYR A 324 19.76 -20.65 16.22
C TYR A 324 20.73 -20.91 15.07
N LEU A 325 20.53 -20.27 13.91
CA LEU A 325 21.42 -20.38 12.76
C LEU A 325 22.82 -19.79 13.06
N PHE A 326 22.88 -18.70 13.82
CA PHE A 326 24.14 -18.10 14.27
C PHE A 326 24.92 -19.06 15.18
N TYR A 327 24.25 -19.67 16.17
CA TYR A 327 24.85 -20.67 17.06
C TYR A 327 25.34 -21.91 16.29
N LYS A 328 24.53 -22.44 15.37
CA LYS A 328 24.89 -23.59 14.54
C LYS A 328 26.13 -23.30 13.69
N LYS A 329 26.20 -22.12 13.06
CA LYS A 329 27.38 -21.71 12.28
C LYS A 329 28.60 -21.47 13.15
N TYR A 330 28.45 -20.81 14.30
CA TYR A 330 29.54 -20.63 15.25
C TYR A 330 30.15 -21.98 15.67
N LYS A 331 29.31 -22.97 15.99
CA LYS A 331 29.76 -24.33 16.34
C LYS A 331 30.50 -25.01 15.19
N VAL A 332 30.02 -24.88 13.95
CA VAL A 332 30.67 -25.45 12.75
C VAL A 332 32.03 -24.80 12.51
N TYR A 333 32.12 -23.46 12.55
CA TYR A 333 33.39 -22.75 12.32
C TYR A 333 34.41 -22.95 13.44
N LYS A 334 33.96 -23.07 14.70
CA LYS A 334 34.81 -23.47 15.83
C LYS A 334 35.36 -24.90 15.65
N THR A 335 34.54 -25.81 15.14
CA THR A 335 34.96 -27.20 14.87
C THR A 335 35.92 -27.28 13.68
N LEU A 336 35.73 -26.46 12.64
CA LEU A 336 36.63 -26.35 11.49
C LEU A 336 38.01 -25.75 11.85
N LYS A 337 38.05 -24.84 12.83
CA LYS A 337 39.30 -24.23 13.34
C LYS A 337 40.15 -25.20 14.18
N ASN A 338 39.54 -26.26 14.71
CA ASN A 338 40.17 -27.23 15.62
C ASN A 338 40.52 -28.58 14.96
N LYS A 339 40.42 -28.71 13.64
CA LYS A 339 40.91 -29.91 12.95
C LYS A 339 42.35 -29.71 12.49
N PRO A 340 43.28 -30.65 12.77
CA PRO A 340 44.59 -30.63 12.14
C PRO A 340 44.43 -30.72 10.62
N ALA A 341 45.25 -29.99 9.88
CA ALA A 341 45.33 -30.09 8.43
C ALA A 341 45.83 -31.51 8.08
N PHE A 342 45.02 -32.24 7.31
CA PHE A 342 45.26 -33.59 6.80
C PHE A 342 45.30 -34.74 7.82
N THR A 343 44.26 -35.58 7.76
CA THR A 343 44.36 -37.02 8.05
C THR A 343 43.85 -37.76 6.81
N PHE A 344 44.75 -38.50 6.15
CA PHE A 344 44.40 -39.34 5.01
C PHE A 344 43.68 -40.58 5.54
N SER A 345 42.37 -40.68 5.34
CA SER A 345 41.63 -41.91 5.61
C SER A 345 41.44 -42.65 4.29
N THR A 346 42.05 -43.83 4.19
CA THR A 346 41.89 -44.79 3.08
C THR A 346 40.62 -45.63 3.19
N SER A 347 39.74 -45.36 4.16
CA SER A 347 38.50 -46.13 4.31
C SER A 347 37.46 -45.65 3.30
N PRO A 348 36.96 -46.53 2.41
CA PRO A 348 35.86 -46.19 1.52
C PRO A 348 34.65 -45.81 2.38
N HIS A 349 34.06 -44.65 2.11
CA HIS A 349 32.88 -44.19 2.83
C HIS A 349 31.72 -45.17 2.65
N VAL A 350 31.29 -45.80 3.75
CA VAL A 350 30.03 -46.56 3.82
C VAL A 350 28.85 -45.63 3.54
N SER A 351 27.92 -46.10 2.73
CA SER A 351 26.80 -45.38 2.09
C SER A 351 25.71 -44.83 3.04
N ALA A 352 25.99 -44.71 4.34
CA ALA A 352 25.03 -44.31 5.38
C ALA A 352 25.51 -43.13 6.26
N CYS A 353 26.18 -42.12 5.68
CA CYS A 353 26.53 -40.87 6.39
C CYS A 353 25.32 -39.93 6.41
N GLY A 354 24.72 -39.68 7.58
CA GLY A 354 23.68 -38.66 7.84
C GLY A 354 24.23 -37.22 7.81
N CYS A 355 25.09 -36.94 6.83
CA CYS A 355 25.88 -35.74 6.67
C CYS A 355 25.20 -34.91 5.58
N GLY A 356 24.86 -33.64 5.82
CA GLY A 356 24.04 -32.83 4.89
C GLY A 356 24.57 -32.67 3.45
N SER A 357 25.81 -33.12 3.17
CA SER A 357 26.40 -33.19 1.83
C SER A 357 26.26 -34.56 1.14
N CYS A 358 25.67 -35.58 1.78
CA CYS A 358 25.51 -36.91 1.20
C CYS A 358 24.02 -37.27 1.09
N LYS A 359 23.48 -37.05 -0.12
CA LYS A 359 22.16 -37.48 -0.62
C LYS A 359 20.93 -37.01 0.16
N LEU A 360 20.66 -35.70 0.14
CA LEU A 360 19.27 -35.29 -0.11
C LEU A 360 18.97 -35.63 -1.57
N GLU A 361 17.82 -36.26 -1.85
CA GLU A 361 17.36 -36.39 -3.23
C GLU A 361 17.42 -35.03 -3.91
N LYS A 362 18.07 -34.97 -5.09
CA LYS A 362 18.27 -33.72 -5.82
C LYS A 362 16.95 -32.95 -6.05
N ASN A 363 15.79 -33.61 -6.02
CA ASN A 363 14.49 -32.99 -6.22
C ASN A 363 13.82 -32.53 -4.91
N SER A 364 14.13 -33.12 -3.75
CA SER A 364 13.48 -32.71 -2.48
C SER A 364 13.93 -31.31 -2.03
N THR A 365 15.17 -30.93 -2.32
CA THR A 365 15.69 -29.58 -2.07
C THR A 365 15.11 -28.54 -3.03
N ASP A 366 14.79 -28.94 -4.28
CA ASP A 366 14.14 -28.07 -5.27
C ASP A 366 12.70 -27.76 -4.83
N VAL A 367 11.95 -28.77 -4.35
CA VAL A 367 10.57 -28.62 -3.86
C VAL A 367 10.51 -27.77 -2.58
N ALA A 368 11.39 -28.02 -1.62
CA ALA A 368 11.45 -27.22 -0.38
C ALA A 368 11.73 -25.74 -0.68
N LEU A 369 12.61 -25.46 -1.65
CA LEU A 369 12.86 -24.12 -2.15
C LEU A 369 11.59 -23.49 -2.74
N ILE A 370 10.90 -24.20 -3.64
CA ILE A 370 9.70 -23.72 -4.30
C ILE A 370 8.62 -23.34 -3.28
N ILE A 371 8.35 -24.24 -2.32
CA ILE A 371 7.32 -24.02 -1.29
C ILE A 371 7.73 -22.86 -0.38
N SER A 372 8.96 -22.87 0.15
CA SER A 372 9.41 -21.84 1.10
C SER A 372 9.44 -20.43 0.49
N ALA A 373 9.85 -20.29 -0.78
CA ALA A 373 9.89 -19.01 -1.46
C ALA A 373 8.52 -18.56 -1.99
N GLY A 374 7.64 -19.51 -2.33
CA GLY A 374 6.34 -19.22 -2.95
C GLY A 374 5.17 -19.09 -1.97
N ILE A 375 5.20 -19.73 -0.79
CA ILE A 375 4.03 -19.77 0.10
C ILE A 375 3.66 -18.44 0.74
N ILE A 376 4.61 -17.49 0.78
CA ILE A 376 4.41 -16.16 1.36
C ILE A 376 3.93 -15.23 0.23
N PRO A 377 2.62 -14.93 0.14
CA PRO A 377 2.11 -14.02 -0.87
C PRO A 377 2.55 -12.57 -0.59
N CYS A 378 2.70 -11.77 -1.65
CA CYS A 378 3.01 -10.36 -1.49
C CYS A 378 1.72 -9.57 -1.19
N PRO A 379 1.80 -8.49 -0.38
CA PRO A 379 0.64 -7.67 -0.05
C PRO A 379 -0.10 -7.15 -1.30
N GLY A 380 0.64 -6.81 -2.36
CA GLY A 380 0.05 -6.35 -3.62
C GLY A 380 -0.87 -7.37 -4.28
N THR A 381 -0.50 -8.66 -4.29
CA THR A 381 -1.35 -9.72 -4.84
C THR A 381 -2.60 -9.94 -3.99
N ILE A 382 -2.49 -9.81 -2.66
CA ILE A 382 -3.63 -9.91 -1.75
C ILE A 382 -4.63 -8.77 -2.01
N THR A 383 -4.15 -7.52 -2.10
CA THR A 383 -5.00 -6.35 -2.38
C THR A 383 -5.71 -6.48 -3.73
N LEU A 384 -5.00 -6.93 -4.75
CA LEU A 384 -5.58 -7.18 -6.07
C LEU A 384 -6.71 -8.21 -5.98
N PHE A 385 -6.51 -9.32 -5.26
CA PHE A 385 -7.54 -10.32 -5.05
C PHE A 385 -8.74 -9.76 -4.27
N LEU A 386 -8.52 -9.07 -3.16
CA LEU A 386 -9.60 -8.48 -2.35
C LEU A 386 -10.44 -7.49 -3.17
N PHE A 387 -9.79 -6.61 -3.93
CA PHE A 387 -10.47 -5.66 -4.81
C PHE A 387 -11.27 -6.37 -5.92
N SER A 388 -10.66 -7.37 -6.56
CA SER A 388 -11.35 -8.15 -7.60
C SER A 388 -12.55 -8.93 -7.07
N PHE A 389 -12.47 -9.46 -5.85
CA PHE A 389 -13.55 -10.19 -5.20
C PHE A 389 -14.68 -9.25 -4.77
N SER A 390 -14.35 -8.06 -4.24
CA SER A 390 -15.32 -7.02 -3.91
C SER A 390 -16.12 -6.55 -5.13
N LEU A 391 -15.52 -6.55 -6.32
CA LEU A 391 -16.18 -6.21 -7.58
C LEU A 391 -16.87 -7.40 -8.28
N GLY A 392 -16.79 -8.61 -7.73
CA GLY A 392 -17.31 -9.83 -8.34
C GLY A 392 -16.52 -10.35 -9.56
N LEU A 393 -15.32 -9.80 -9.82
CA LEU A 393 -14.47 -10.08 -10.98
C LEU A 393 -13.37 -11.11 -10.65
N TYR A 394 -13.75 -12.29 -10.16
CA TYR A 394 -12.84 -13.32 -9.67
C TYR A 394 -11.81 -13.79 -10.71
N THR A 395 -12.26 -14.01 -11.96
CA THR A 395 -11.42 -14.51 -13.06
C THR A 395 -10.38 -13.50 -13.50
N VAL A 396 -10.76 -12.22 -13.56
CA VAL A 396 -9.87 -11.10 -13.91
C VAL A 396 -8.79 -10.93 -12.84
N GLY A 397 -9.18 -10.99 -11.57
CA GLY A 397 -8.25 -10.96 -10.44
C GLY A 397 -7.22 -12.09 -10.51
N PHE A 398 -7.69 -13.33 -10.70
CA PHE A 398 -6.82 -14.50 -10.80
C PHE A 398 -5.85 -14.42 -11.98
N LEU A 399 -6.34 -14.07 -13.18
CA LEU A 399 -5.47 -14.01 -14.34
C LEU A 399 -4.44 -12.88 -14.22
N SER A 400 -4.84 -11.73 -13.68
CA SER A 400 -3.92 -10.61 -13.42
C SER A 400 -2.84 -10.98 -12.41
N ALA A 401 -3.20 -11.64 -11.31
CA ALA A 401 -2.26 -12.14 -10.31
C ALA A 401 -1.31 -13.21 -10.88
N PHE A 402 -1.81 -14.09 -11.74
CA PHE A 402 -1.00 -15.10 -12.42
C PHE A 402 0.02 -14.45 -13.36
N VAL A 403 -0.42 -13.50 -14.19
CA VAL A 403 0.45 -12.77 -15.11
C VAL A 403 1.48 -11.90 -14.37
N MET A 404 1.09 -11.28 -13.25
CA MET A 404 2.02 -10.60 -12.35
C MET A 404 3.10 -11.58 -11.83
N SER A 405 2.72 -12.79 -11.45
CA SER A 405 3.67 -13.82 -10.99
C SER A 405 4.60 -14.34 -12.08
N LEU A 406 4.17 -14.33 -13.35
CA LEU A 406 5.08 -14.56 -14.47
C LEU A 406 6.15 -13.46 -14.56
N GLY A 407 5.74 -12.19 -14.41
CA GLY A 407 6.65 -11.06 -14.32
C GLY A 407 7.69 -11.24 -13.20
N MET A 408 7.24 -11.61 -12.00
CA MET A 408 8.13 -11.89 -10.87
C MET A 408 9.08 -13.05 -11.14
N SER A 409 8.57 -14.12 -11.77
CA SER A 409 9.36 -15.32 -12.12
C SER A 409 10.53 -14.98 -13.05
N THR A 410 10.36 -14.01 -13.96
CA THR A 410 11.45 -13.58 -14.84
C THR A 410 12.62 -12.99 -14.06
N ILE A 411 12.36 -12.13 -13.07
CA ILE A 411 13.41 -11.53 -12.23
C ILE A 411 14.07 -12.57 -11.34
N ILE A 412 13.29 -13.48 -10.76
CA ILE A 412 13.83 -14.58 -9.94
C ILE A 412 14.75 -15.47 -10.80
N PHE A 413 14.36 -15.78 -12.03
CA PHE A 413 15.19 -16.52 -12.97
C PHE A 413 16.49 -15.78 -13.31
N VAL A 414 16.43 -14.47 -13.60
CA VAL A 414 17.63 -13.66 -13.84
C VAL A 414 18.57 -13.71 -12.63
N SER A 415 18.04 -13.61 -11.41
CA SER A 415 18.84 -13.72 -10.18
C SER A 415 19.54 -15.09 -10.06
N ALA A 416 18.83 -16.18 -10.41
CA ALA A 416 19.38 -17.54 -10.42
C ALA A 416 20.50 -17.71 -11.46
N LEU A 417 20.32 -17.13 -12.65
CA LEU A 417 21.34 -17.14 -13.71
C LEU A 417 22.59 -16.40 -13.28
N LEU A 418 22.44 -15.18 -12.75
CA LEU A 418 23.56 -14.39 -12.22
C LEU A 418 24.31 -15.18 -11.16
N SER A 419 23.62 -15.76 -10.17
CA SER A 419 24.25 -16.58 -9.13
C SER A 419 24.96 -17.80 -9.69
N SER A 420 24.41 -18.48 -10.71
CA SER A 420 25.07 -19.61 -11.35
C SER A 420 26.31 -19.20 -12.15
N MET A 421 26.32 -18.00 -12.74
CA MET A 421 27.49 -17.43 -13.42
C MET A 421 28.58 -17.04 -12.41
N PHE A 422 28.18 -16.38 -11.32
CA PHE A 422 29.07 -16.03 -10.22
C PHE A 422 29.68 -17.28 -9.57
N ARG A 423 28.93 -18.37 -9.40
CA ARG A 423 29.44 -19.66 -8.91
C ARG A 423 30.60 -20.17 -9.77
N LYS A 424 30.41 -20.23 -11.10
CA LYS A 424 31.45 -20.68 -12.04
C LYS A 424 32.71 -19.81 -11.97
N LYS A 425 32.55 -18.51 -11.75
CA LYS A 425 33.66 -17.55 -11.62
C LYS A 425 34.31 -17.52 -10.22
N THR A 426 33.57 -17.93 -9.19
CA THR A 426 33.97 -17.91 -7.76
C THR A 426 34.44 -19.30 -7.28
N SER A 427 34.55 -20.28 -8.19
CA SER A 427 34.93 -21.67 -7.88
C SER A 427 36.34 -21.84 -7.28
N GLN A 428 37.13 -20.77 -7.06
CA GLN A 428 38.48 -20.90 -6.49
C GLN A 428 38.94 -19.80 -5.50
N THR A 429 38.11 -18.87 -5.03
CA THR A 429 38.67 -17.73 -4.26
C THR A 429 37.95 -17.36 -2.97
N ASN A 430 38.69 -17.62 -1.88
CA ASN A 430 38.68 -16.96 -0.58
C ASN A 430 37.50 -17.29 0.37
N THR A 431 37.68 -18.38 1.13
CA THR A 431 36.81 -18.84 2.22
C THR A 431 36.47 -17.75 3.25
N LYS A 432 37.33 -16.74 3.41
CA LYS A 432 37.09 -15.58 4.29
C LYS A 432 35.96 -14.69 3.77
N LEU A 433 35.89 -14.42 2.46
CA LEU A 433 34.84 -13.55 1.89
C LEU A 433 33.46 -14.20 2.02
N GLN A 434 33.39 -15.51 1.78
CA GLN A 434 32.18 -16.30 1.96
C GLN A 434 31.72 -16.28 3.43
N GLN A 435 32.63 -16.46 4.38
CA GLN A 435 32.32 -16.35 5.82
C GLN A 435 31.78 -14.96 6.18
N THR A 436 32.40 -13.88 5.68
CA THR A 436 31.95 -12.51 5.96
C THR A 436 30.55 -12.25 5.41
N LEU A 437 30.25 -12.68 4.18
CA LEU A 437 28.93 -12.53 3.57
C LEU A 437 27.85 -13.33 4.30
N GLU A 438 28.20 -14.54 4.76
CA GLU A 438 27.29 -15.39 5.53
C GLU A 438 26.92 -14.81 6.90
N TYR A 439 27.89 -14.21 7.62
CA TYR A 439 27.60 -13.53 8.88
C TYR A 439 26.86 -12.22 8.65
N ALA A 440 27.20 -11.46 7.60
CA ALA A 440 26.49 -10.22 7.25
C ALA A 440 25.00 -10.48 6.97
N ALA A 441 24.66 -11.54 6.24
CA ALA A 441 23.27 -11.91 6.00
C ALA A 441 22.49 -12.25 7.29
N LEU A 442 23.12 -12.97 8.24
CA LEU A 442 22.49 -13.28 9.53
C LEU A 442 22.27 -12.03 10.39
N VAL A 443 23.21 -11.09 10.36
CA VAL A 443 23.08 -9.80 11.08
C VAL A 443 21.92 -8.97 10.50
N ILE A 444 21.76 -8.95 9.18
CA ILE A 444 20.65 -8.24 8.52
C ILE A 444 19.30 -8.86 8.90
N ILE A 445 19.19 -10.20 8.89
CA ILE A 445 17.95 -10.90 9.30
C ILE A 445 17.62 -10.63 10.77
N LEU A 446 18.62 -10.63 11.65
CA LEU A 446 18.46 -10.31 13.07
C LEU A 446 17.98 -8.87 13.27
N LEU A 447 18.60 -7.91 12.57
CA LEU A 447 18.20 -6.49 12.63
C LEU A 447 16.76 -6.30 12.15
N LEU A 448 16.38 -6.95 11.05
CA LEU A 448 15.00 -6.92 10.57
C LEU A 448 14.03 -7.47 11.61
N GLY A 449 14.34 -8.61 12.23
CA GLY A 449 13.51 -9.19 13.29
C GLY A 449 13.39 -8.28 14.51
N ILE A 450 14.47 -7.58 14.89
CA ILE A 450 14.47 -6.60 15.99
C ILE A 450 13.62 -5.39 15.64
N VAL A 451 13.76 -4.84 14.43
CA VAL A 451 12.94 -3.71 13.95
C VAL A 451 11.46 -4.06 13.87
N LEU A 452 11.11 -5.33 13.62
CA LEU A 452 9.71 -5.78 13.65
C LEU A 452 9.17 -6.04 15.07
N LEU A 453 10.05 -6.11 16.08
CA LEU A 453 9.68 -6.35 17.47
C LEU A 453 9.33 -5.04 18.22
N PHE A 454 9.96 -3.94 17.81
CA PHE A 454 9.78 -2.59 18.35
C PHE A 454 8.91 -1.78 17.41
#